data_AF-A0A559LY14-F1
#
_entry.id   AF-A0A559LY14-F1
#
_cell.length_a   1.000
_cell.length_b   1.000
_cell.length_c   1.000
_cell.angle_alpha   90.00
_cell.angle_beta   90.00
_cell.angle_gamma   90.00
#
_symmetry.space_group_name_H-M   'P 1'
#
loop_
_entity.id
_entity.type
_entity.pdbx_description
1 polymer ?
#
loop_
_entity_poly.entity_id
_entity_poly.type
_entity_poly.pdbx_seq_one_letter_code
_entity_poly.pdbx_strand_id
1 'polypeptide(L)'
;MLKNLNLPYLIQAIIYIKNRTYNSIINKTPFKALTNKKPNIGYIKILGSLAYILVPKETRKNSKLSKKGNKGILIGFKSANNFLIYLPSKDRVISTKNLIIKEDLNY
;
A
#
# COMPACT_ATOMS: atom_id res chain seq x y z
N MET A 1 0.46 -21.02 5.10
CA MET A 1 -0.39 -20.16 5.97
C MET A 1 -0.59 -18.73 5.42
N LEU A 2 0.28 -18.20 4.56
CA LEU A 2 0.17 -16.84 3.95
C LEU A 2 -0.96 -16.61 2.93
N LYS A 3 -1.66 -17.65 2.47
CA LYS A 3 -2.51 -17.57 1.26
C LYS A 3 -3.90 -16.96 1.49
N ASN A 4 -4.46 -17.03 2.70
CA ASN A 4 -5.89 -16.70 2.90
C ASN A 4 -6.14 -15.34 3.56
N LEU A 5 -5.31 -14.91 4.53
CA LEU A 5 -5.55 -13.66 5.27
C LEU A 5 -5.38 -12.39 4.42
N ASN A 6 -4.54 -12.47 3.37
CA ASN A 6 -4.23 -11.32 2.52
C ASN A 6 -5.13 -11.19 1.28
N LEU A 7 -5.90 -12.23 0.94
CA LEU A 7 -6.68 -12.26 -0.29
C LEU A 7 -7.75 -11.14 -0.36
N PRO A 8 -8.52 -10.83 0.71
CA PRO A 8 -9.48 -9.74 0.68
C PRO A 8 -8.84 -8.37 0.44
N TYR A 9 -7.62 -8.14 0.94
CA TYR A 9 -6.89 -6.90 0.73
C TYR A 9 -6.37 -6.77 -0.70
N LEU A 10 -5.86 -7.87 -1.27
CA LEU A 10 -5.43 -7.90 -2.66
C LEU A 10 -6.60 -7.66 -3.63
N ILE A 11 -7.76 -8.27 -3.37
CA ILE A 11 -8.97 -8.02 -4.18
C ILE A 11 -9.36 -6.55 -4.12
N GLN A 12 -9.39 -5.94 -2.93
CA GLN A 12 -9.67 -4.51 -2.78
C GLN A 12 -8.65 -3.64 -3.53
N ALA A 13 -7.37 -4.00 -3.50
CA ALA A 13 -6.32 -3.28 -4.21
C ALA A 13 -6.47 -3.37 -5.74
N ILE A 14 -6.82 -4.56 -6.26
CA ILE A 14 -7.10 -4.77 -7.68
C ILE A 14 -8.30 -3.92 -8.11
N ILE A 15 -9.38 -3.91 -7.33
CA ILE A 15 -10.55 -3.06 -7.60
C ILE A 15 -10.17 -1.58 -7.57
N TYR A 16 -9.36 -1.16 -6.59
CA TYR A 16 -8.87 0.22 -6.48
C TYR A 16 -8.12 0.67 -7.73
N ILE A 17 -7.24 -0.18 -8.26
CA ILE A 17 -6.48 0.06 -9.50
C ILE A 17 -7.43 0.08 -10.69
N LYS A 18 -8.27 -0.95 -10.85
CA LYS A 18 -9.22 -1.07 -11.97
C LYS A 18 -10.16 0.13 -12.07
N ASN A 19 -10.61 0.68 -10.95
CA ASN A 19 -11.44 1.88 -10.93
C ASN A 19 -10.70 3.15 -11.43
N ARG A 20 -9.38 3.16 -11.41
CA ARG A 20 -8.53 4.28 -11.84
C ARG A 20 -7.87 4.06 -13.21
N THR A 21 -8.01 2.86 -13.77
CA THR A 21 -7.57 2.52 -15.13
C THR A 21 -8.66 2.89 -16.14
N TYR A 22 -8.24 3.21 -17.36
CA TYR A 22 -9.17 3.45 -18.47
C TYR A 22 -10.01 2.19 -18.75
N ASN A 23 -11.29 2.40 -19.03
CA ASN A 23 -12.21 1.36 -19.45
C ASN A 23 -12.84 1.79 -20.79
N SER A 24 -12.68 0.96 -21.82
CA SER A 24 -13.12 1.23 -23.18
C SER A 24 -14.64 1.27 -23.34
N ILE A 25 -15.38 0.46 -22.57
CA ILE A 25 -16.85 0.37 -22.65
C ILE A 25 -17.51 1.69 -22.24
N ILE A 26 -17.00 2.32 -21.18
CA ILE A 26 -17.52 3.62 -20.68
C ILE A 26 -16.75 4.83 -21.21
N ASN A 27 -15.72 4.61 -22.04
CA ASN A 27 -14.79 5.60 -22.58
C ASN A 27 -14.19 6.56 -21.54
N LYS A 28 -14.01 6.10 -20.30
CA LYS A 28 -13.43 6.85 -19.17
C LYS A 28 -12.99 5.89 -18.05
N THR A 29 -12.40 6.42 -16.99
CA THR A 29 -12.13 5.60 -15.80
C THR A 29 -13.41 5.45 -14.97
N PRO A 30 -13.70 4.29 -14.35
CA PRO A 30 -14.87 4.13 -13.49
C PRO A 30 -14.91 5.17 -12.35
N PHE A 31 -13.76 5.53 -11.80
CA PHE A 31 -13.63 6.60 -10.82
C PHE A 31 -14.12 7.95 -11.35
N LYS A 32 -13.74 8.33 -12.59
CA LYS A 32 -14.21 9.57 -13.21
C LYS A 32 -15.71 9.51 -13.51
N ALA A 33 -16.22 8.35 -13.93
CA ALA A 33 -17.65 8.16 -14.17
C ALA A 33 -18.49 8.38 -12.90
N LEU A 34 -18.01 7.91 -11.75
CA LEU A 34 -18.73 8.01 -10.48
C LEU A 34 -18.56 9.35 -9.76
N THR A 35 -17.39 9.98 -9.89
CA THR A 35 -17.03 11.15 -9.07
C THR A 35 -16.94 12.46 -9.86
N ASN A 36 -17.00 12.40 -11.19
CA ASN A 36 -16.68 13.50 -12.11
C ASN A 36 -15.29 14.13 -11.89
N LYS A 37 -14.38 13.47 -11.14
CA LYS A 37 -13.02 13.96 -10.87
C LYS A 37 -11.98 13.09 -11.56
N LYS A 38 -10.85 13.69 -11.96
CA LYS A 38 -9.69 12.94 -12.47
C LYS A 38 -9.11 12.08 -11.34
N PRO A 39 -8.88 10.77 -11.53
CA PRO A 39 -8.25 9.95 -10.50
C PRO A 39 -6.80 10.39 -10.27
N ASN A 40 -6.39 10.46 -9.01
CA ASN A 40 -4.97 10.57 -8.66
C ASN A 40 -4.34 9.17 -8.70
N ILE A 41 -3.37 8.99 -9.60
CA ILE A 41 -2.62 7.74 -9.79
C ILE A 41 -1.19 7.80 -9.26
N GLY A 42 -0.71 8.96 -8.78
CA GLY A 42 0.69 9.15 -8.36
C GLY A 42 1.08 8.33 -7.12
N TYR A 43 0.09 7.82 -6.39
CA TYR A 43 0.29 6.96 -5.23
C TYR A 43 -0.04 5.49 -5.50
N ILE A 44 -0.36 5.11 -6.75
CA ILE A 44 -0.44 3.70 -7.12
C ILE A 44 0.99 3.14 -7.13
N LYS A 45 1.17 2.00 -6.49
CA LYS A 45 2.45 1.33 -6.27
C LYS A 45 2.33 -0.16 -6.53
N ILE A 46 3.44 -0.83 -6.85
CA ILE A 46 3.46 -2.27 -7.17
C ILE A 46 3.10 -3.09 -5.92
N LEU A 47 2.00 -3.85 -5.98
CA LEU A 47 1.63 -4.79 -4.92
C LEU A 47 2.71 -5.86 -4.75
N GLY A 48 2.99 -6.26 -3.51
CA GLY A 48 4.10 -7.17 -3.20
C GLY A 48 5.45 -6.47 -2.97
N SER A 49 5.54 -5.16 -3.27
CA SER A 49 6.77 -4.39 -3.04
C SER A 49 7.18 -4.39 -1.58
N LEU A 50 8.49 -4.35 -1.40
CA LEU A 50 9.11 -4.14 -0.10
C LEU A 50 8.76 -2.77 0.48
N ALA A 51 8.22 -2.75 1.69
CA ALA A 51 7.90 -1.54 2.44
C ALA A 51 8.67 -1.47 3.76
N TYR A 52 9.16 -0.27 4.10
CA TYR A 52 9.77 0.04 5.39
C TYR A 52 8.95 1.07 6.13
N ILE A 53 8.27 0.64 7.19
CA ILE A 53 7.45 1.52 8.03
C ILE A 53 8.38 2.30 8.95
N LEU A 54 8.35 3.62 8.85
CA LEU A 54 9.25 4.49 9.59
C LEU A 54 8.86 4.55 11.07
N VAL A 55 9.81 4.27 11.96
CA VAL A 55 9.64 4.48 13.41
C VAL A 55 10.00 5.93 13.73
N PRO A 56 9.10 6.74 14.32
CA PRO A 56 9.39 8.14 14.69
C PRO A 56 10.65 8.23 15.56
N LYS A 57 11.47 9.27 15.35
CA LYS A 57 12.78 9.43 16.03
C LYS A 57 12.62 9.45 17.54
N GLU A 58 11.55 10.07 18.02
CA GLU A 58 11.18 10.30 19.41
C GLU A 58 10.92 8.98 20.16
N THR A 59 10.46 7.95 19.44
CA THR A 59 10.19 6.62 19.99
C THR A 59 11.36 5.64 19.85
N ARG A 60 12.44 6.04 19.17
CA ARG A 60 13.64 5.21 19.06
C ARG A 60 14.37 5.26 20.40
N LYS A 61 14.60 4.10 21.01
CA LYS A 61 15.45 3.98 22.20
C LYS A 61 16.88 4.40 21.87
N ASN A 62 17.16 5.70 22.00
CA ASN A 62 18.43 6.46 22.04
C ASN A 62 19.74 5.75 21.62
N SER A 63 19.74 5.01 20.52
CA SER A 63 20.91 4.30 20.03
C SER A 63 21.02 4.46 18.52
N LYS A 64 22.23 4.78 18.05
CA LYS A 64 22.60 4.87 16.62
C LYS A 64 22.29 3.56 15.85
N LEU A 65 22.15 2.46 16.59
CA LEU A 65 21.87 1.09 16.14
C LEU A 65 20.39 0.67 16.24
N SER A 66 19.50 1.53 16.73
CA SER A 66 18.07 1.19 16.82
C SER A 66 17.45 0.93 15.44
N LYS A 67 16.57 -0.07 15.34
CA LYS A 67 15.84 -0.38 14.10
C LYS A 67 15.09 0.86 13.61
N LYS A 68 15.51 1.39 12.46
CA LYS A 68 14.96 2.63 11.87
C LYS A 68 13.57 2.43 11.25
N GLY A 69 13.18 1.18 10.98
CA GLY A 69 11.87 0.84 10.43
C GLY A 69 11.53 -0.64 10.54
N ASN A 70 10.25 -0.96 10.32
CA ASN A 70 9.76 -2.33 10.24
C ASN A 70 9.58 -2.75 8.78
N LYS A 71 10.22 -3.86 8.37
CA LYS A 71 10.07 -4.48 7.04
C LYS A 71 8.66 -5.06 6.91
N GLY A 72 7.98 -4.77 5.81
CA GLY A 72 6.65 -5.30 5.48
C GLY A 72 6.39 -5.35 3.98
N ILE A 73 5.22 -5.85 3.61
CA ILE A 73 4.79 -6.07 2.22
C ILE A 73 3.65 -5.11 1.90
N LEU A 74 3.74 -4.37 0.80
CA LEU A 74 2.60 -3.60 0.30
C LEU A 74 1.51 -4.54 -0.22
N ILE A 75 0.33 -4.54 0.40
CA ILE A 75 -0.79 -5.40 -0.01
C ILE A 75 -2.03 -4.63 -0.47
N GLY A 76 -2.04 -3.29 -0.35
CA GLY A 76 -3.15 -2.49 -0.86
C GLY A 76 -3.13 -1.02 -0.48
N PHE A 77 -4.26 -0.35 -0.75
CA PHE A 77 -4.43 1.09 -0.61
C PHE A 77 -5.65 1.38 0.27
N LYS A 78 -5.47 2.09 1.38
CA LYS A 78 -6.56 2.52 2.26
C LYS A 78 -7.17 3.85 1.79
N SER A 79 -6.35 4.75 1.26
CA SER A 79 -6.75 6.00 0.63
C SER A 79 -5.69 6.44 -0.38
N ALA A 80 -5.79 7.66 -0.93
CA ALA A 80 -4.83 8.13 -1.93
C ALA A 80 -3.37 8.03 -1.43
N ASN A 81 -3.05 8.53 -0.24
CA ASN A 81 -1.68 8.53 0.30
C ASN A 81 -1.50 7.62 1.52
N ASN A 82 -2.36 6.61 1.69
CA ASN A 82 -2.34 5.69 2.82
C ASN A 82 -2.38 4.25 2.35
N PHE A 83 -1.41 3.46 2.81
CA PHE A 83 -1.14 2.13 2.30
C PHE A 83 -1.45 1.07 3.34
N LEU A 84 -1.82 -0.11 2.87
CA LEU A 84 -2.02 -1.31 3.68
C LEU A 84 -0.77 -2.18 3.58
N ILE A 85 -0.10 -2.37 4.71
CA ILE A 85 1.17 -3.08 4.81
C ILE A 85 0.98 -4.32 5.69
N TYR A 86 1.26 -5.50 5.13
CA TYR A 86 1.39 -6.72 5.91
C TYR A 86 2.76 -6.72 6.60
N LEU A 87 2.76 -6.93 7.92
CA LEU A 87 3.96 -7.07 8.74
C LEU A 87 4.13 -8.55 9.12
N PRO A 88 5.00 -9.32 8.43
CA PRO A 88 5.20 -10.74 8.76
C PRO A 88 5.69 -10.95 10.18
N SER A 89 6.47 -10.02 10.72
CA SER A 89 6.97 -10.08 12.10
C SER A 89 5.88 -9.97 13.17
N LYS A 90 4.69 -9.50 12.83
CA LYS A 90 3.55 -9.30 13.75
C LYS A 90 2.29 -10.02 13.28
N ASP A 91 2.40 -10.77 12.19
CA ASP A 91 1.30 -11.40 11.45
C ASP A 91 0.03 -10.54 11.36
N ARG A 92 0.19 -9.27 10.97
CA ARG A 92 -0.94 -8.34 10.90
C ARG A 92 -0.79 -7.33 9.78
N VAL A 93 -1.93 -6.83 9.33
CA VAL A 93 -2.01 -5.71 8.38
C VAL A 93 -2.14 -4.40 9.16
N ILE A 94 -1.37 -3.39 8.76
CA ILE A 94 -1.54 -2.03 9.29
C ILE A 94 -1.77 -1.03 8.15
N SER A 95 -2.45 0.07 8.46
CA SER A 95 -2.56 1.22 7.57
C SER A 95 -1.54 2.27 7.96
N THR A 96 -0.73 2.77 7.02
CA THR A 96 0.19 3.88 7.29
C THR A 96 0.52 4.70 6.05
N LYS A 97 0.82 5.98 6.28
CA LYS A 97 1.37 6.92 5.28
C LYS A 97 2.89 7.08 5.42
N ASN A 98 3.42 6.81 6.62
CA ASN A 98 4.81 7.06 6.99
C ASN A 98 5.65 5.81 6.69
N LEU A 99 5.93 5.59 5.41
CA LEU A 99 6.75 4.48 4.95
C LEU A 99 7.61 4.85 3.74
N ILE A 100 8.60 4.03 3.46
CA ILE A 100 9.36 4.03 2.21
C ILE A 100 9.01 2.73 1.47
N ILE A 101 8.58 2.85 0.22
CA ILE A 101 8.30 1.72 -0.67
C ILE A 101 9.47 1.57 -1.64
N LYS A 102 9.99 0.35 -1.78
CA LYS A 102 11.04 -0.02 -2.72
C LYS A 102 10.42 -0.96 -3.75
N GLU A 103 10.01 -0.40 -4.88
CA GLU A 103 9.33 -1.14 -5.96
C GLU A 103 10.28 -2.01 -6.77
N ASP A 104 11.57 -1.70 -6.74
CA ASP A 104 12.64 -2.50 -7.38
C ASP A 104 12.94 -3.80 -6.61
N LEU A 105 12.34 -3.98 -5.42
CA LEU A 105 12.57 -5.11 -4.54
C LEU A 105 11.25 -5.81 -4.21
N ASN A 106 11.21 -7.10 -4.49
CA ASN A 106 10.17 -8.00 -4.00
C ASN A 106 10.52 -8.43 -2.56
N TYR A 107 9.50 -8.49 -1.69
CA TYR A 107 9.72 -8.78 -0.26
C TYR A 107 10.31 -10.15 0.03
#